data_AF-A0A0R2ADN7-F1
#
_entry.id   AF-A0A0R2ADN7-F1
#
_cell.length_a   1.000
_cell.length_b   1.000
_cell.length_c   1.000
_cell.angle_alpha   90.00
_cell.angle_beta   90.00
_cell.angle_gamma   90.00
#
_symmetry.space_group_name_H-M   'P 1'
#
loop_
_entity.id
_entity.type
_entity.pdbx_description
1 polymer ?
#
loop_
_entity_poly.entity_id
_entity_poly.type
_entity_poly.pdbx_seq_one_letter_code
_entity_poly.pdbx_strand_id
1 'polypeptide(L)'
;MASNSDSIFYVLSYLRRHPEAFYFAKNKYDNVVQIFIKDDLQIADADIYFPQNRLMVNRLQDDFLAQHGNLLDYFWEQSGHRPSGYHEVWATSSHLIDSNVFLIELSYE
;
A
#
# COMPACT_ATOMS: atom_id res chain seq x y z
N MET A 1 -11.94 1.44 -17.61
CA MET A 1 -11.53 2.34 -16.51
C MET A 1 -10.59 1.53 -15.65
N ALA A 2 -9.34 1.98 -15.47
CA ALA A 2 -8.42 1.31 -14.55
C ALA A 2 -9.03 1.36 -13.14
N SER A 3 -9.05 0.24 -12.43
CA SER A 3 -9.56 0.21 -11.05
C SER A 3 -8.52 0.88 -10.14
N ASN A 4 -8.96 1.56 -9.07
CA ASN A 4 -8.03 2.12 -8.07
C ASN A 4 -7.10 1.04 -7.49
N SER A 5 -7.57 -0.21 -7.41
CA SER A 5 -6.78 -1.37 -6.99
C SER A 5 -5.60 -1.65 -7.92
N ASP A 6 -5.75 -1.44 -9.23
CA ASP A 6 -4.70 -1.72 -10.23
C ASP A 6 -3.53 -0.74 -10.08
N SER A 7 -3.82 0.51 -9.76
CA SER A 7 -2.77 1.54 -9.59
C SER A 7 -1.98 1.35 -8.30
N ILE A 8 -2.65 1.05 -7.19
CA ILE A 8 -1.98 0.68 -5.93
C ILE A 8 -1.14 -0.59 -6.14
N PHE A 9 -1.64 -1.56 -6.92
CA PHE A 9 -0.88 -2.76 -7.28
C PHE A 9 0.41 -2.46 -8.04
N TYR A 10 0.35 -1.58 -9.05
CA TYR A 10 1.54 -1.22 -9.80
C TYR A 10 2.60 -0.60 -8.90
N VAL A 11 2.19 0.26 -7.96
CA VAL A 11 3.09 0.84 -6.96
C VAL A 11 3.66 -0.26 -6.06
N LEU A 12 2.82 -1.10 -5.42
CA LEU A 12 3.28 -2.19 -4.56
C LEU A 12 4.22 -3.18 -5.29
N SER A 13 3.92 -3.50 -6.55
CA SER A 13 4.75 -4.36 -7.40
C SER A 13 6.08 -3.71 -7.80
N TYR A 14 6.10 -2.39 -7.95
CA TYR A 14 7.33 -1.64 -8.12
C TYR A 14 8.17 -1.66 -6.84
N LEU A 15 7.56 -1.34 -5.70
CA LEU A 15 8.23 -1.34 -4.40
C LEU A 15 8.88 -2.69 -4.07
N ARG A 16 8.17 -3.81 -4.32
CA ARG A 16 8.77 -5.15 -4.12
C ARG A 16 10.08 -5.37 -4.90
N ARG A 17 10.24 -4.72 -6.05
CA ARG A 17 11.46 -4.79 -6.88
C ARG A 17 12.52 -3.75 -6.51
N HIS A 18 12.13 -2.71 -5.77
CA HIS A 18 12.95 -1.57 -5.39
C HIS A 18 12.83 -1.30 -3.87
N PRO A 19 13.33 -2.21 -3.02
CA PRO A 19 13.24 -2.07 -1.57
C PRO A 19 13.93 -0.81 -1.01
N GLU A 20 14.82 -0.18 -1.77
CA GLU A 20 15.47 1.09 -1.45
C GLU A 20 14.56 2.32 -1.59
N ALA A 21 13.43 2.19 -2.32
CA ALA A 21 12.55 3.32 -2.65
C ALA A 21 11.57 3.68 -1.53
N PHE A 22 11.48 2.88 -0.48
CA PHE A 22 10.50 3.05 0.58
C PHE A 22 11.03 2.55 1.93
N TYR A 23 10.31 2.90 3.00
CA TYR A 23 10.55 2.35 4.33
C TYR A 23 9.22 2.02 5.00
N PHE A 24 9.25 1.05 5.91
CA PHE A 24 8.12 0.72 6.76
C PHE A 24 8.14 1.56 8.03
N ALA A 25 6.97 2.00 8.50
CA ALA A 25 6.86 2.47 9.88
C ALA A 25 6.86 1.30 10.86
N LYS A 26 7.33 1.58 12.08
CA LYS A 26 7.19 0.67 13.20
C LYS A 26 5.74 0.72 13.69
N ASN A 27 4.96 -0.28 13.32
CA ASN A 27 3.55 -0.35 13.67
C ASN A 27 3.33 -0.91 15.08
N LYS A 28 2.27 -0.43 15.74
CA LYS A 28 1.77 -0.97 17.01
C LYS A 28 0.71 -2.06 16.82
N TYR A 29 0.25 -2.23 15.59
CA TYR A 29 -0.83 -3.14 15.21
C TYR A 29 -0.29 -4.23 14.30
N ASP A 30 -0.72 -5.45 14.56
CA ASP A 30 -0.23 -6.66 13.92
C ASP A 30 -0.85 -6.89 12.53
N ASN A 31 -1.94 -6.18 12.25
CA ASN A 31 -2.74 -6.30 11.03
C ASN A 31 -2.63 -5.07 10.13
N VAL A 32 -1.65 -4.19 10.37
CA VAL A 32 -1.44 -2.98 9.58
C VAL A 32 0.00 -2.93 9.10
N VAL A 33 0.20 -2.56 7.84
CA VAL A 33 1.51 -2.28 7.25
C VAL A 33 1.47 -0.87 6.70
N GLN A 34 2.39 -0.02 7.17
CA GLN A 34 2.51 1.37 6.73
C GLN A 34 3.79 1.52 5.94
N ILE A 35 3.64 1.98 4.70
CA ILE A 35 4.67 2.09 3.68
C ILE A 35 4.82 3.56 3.32
N PHE A 36 6.03 4.08 3.48
CA PHE A 36 6.37 5.45 3.13
C PHE A 36 7.34 5.46 1.96
N ILE A 37 6.94 6.10 0.87
CA ILE A 37 7.68 6.20 -0.38
C ILE A 37 8.11 7.64 -0.53
N LYS A 38 9.35 7.91 -0.95
CA LYS A 38 9.74 9.27 -1.31
C LYS A 38 8.88 9.78 -2.48
N ASP A 39 8.48 11.03 -2.42
CA ASP A 39 7.61 11.61 -3.46
C ASP A 39 8.36 12.06 -4.74
N ASP A 40 9.65 11.76 -4.85
CA ASP A 40 10.44 11.85 -6.08
C ASP A 40 10.17 10.69 -7.06
N LEU A 41 9.47 9.64 -6.60
CA LEU A 41 9.04 8.54 -7.44
C LEU A 41 7.96 9.00 -8.43
N GLN A 42 8.22 8.83 -9.72
CA GLN A 42 7.23 9.13 -10.76
C GLN A 42 6.11 8.08 -10.77
N ILE A 43 4.99 8.43 -10.14
CA ILE A 43 3.75 7.65 -10.17
C ILE A 43 2.80 8.31 -11.18
N ALA A 44 2.36 7.54 -12.18
CA ALA A 44 1.37 8.03 -13.14
C ALA A 44 0.04 8.35 -12.45
N ASP A 45 -0.54 9.50 -12.79
CA ASP A 45 -1.80 9.99 -12.22
C ASP A 45 -1.82 10.00 -10.67
N ALA A 46 -0.68 10.33 -10.05
CA ALA A 46 -0.49 10.29 -8.60
C ALA A 46 -1.60 11.01 -7.80
N ASP A 47 -2.08 12.17 -8.27
CA ASP A 47 -3.13 12.95 -7.59
C ASP A 47 -4.47 12.19 -7.46
N ILE A 48 -4.73 11.21 -8.32
CA ILE A 48 -5.94 10.38 -8.26
C ILE A 48 -5.86 9.38 -7.12
N TYR A 49 -4.67 8.82 -6.86
CA TYR A 49 -4.46 7.73 -5.91
C TYR A 49 -3.86 8.18 -4.59
N PHE A 50 -3.14 9.30 -4.59
CA PHE A 50 -2.47 9.90 -3.45
C PHE A 50 -2.93 11.35 -3.32
N PRO A 51 -4.19 11.59 -2.94
CA PRO A 51 -4.67 12.95 -2.84
C PRO A 51 -3.87 13.72 -1.79
N GLN A 52 -3.54 14.95 -2.12
CA GLN A 52 -2.75 15.85 -1.30
C GLN A 52 -3.40 16.08 0.07
N ASN A 53 -2.67 15.70 1.13
CA ASN A 53 -3.06 15.82 2.54
C ASN A 53 -4.49 15.34 2.84
N ARG A 54 -4.94 14.30 2.11
CA ARG A 54 -6.24 13.66 2.29
C ARG A 54 -6.07 12.16 2.20
N LEU A 55 -6.83 11.43 3.00
CA LEU A 55 -6.85 9.98 2.94
C LEU A 55 -7.83 9.51 1.86
N MET A 56 -7.35 8.62 1.00
CA MET A 56 -8.17 7.84 0.10
C MET A 56 -8.17 6.40 0.58
N VAL A 57 -9.35 5.82 0.78
CA VAL A 57 -9.50 4.46 1.30
C VAL A 57 -10.23 3.62 0.26
N ASN A 58 -9.68 2.47 -0.09
CA ASN A 58 -10.30 1.51 -1.01
C ASN A 58 -10.21 0.10 -0.43
N ARG A 59 -11.33 -0.63 -0.41
CA ARG A 59 -11.31 -2.08 -0.22
C ARG A 59 -10.78 -2.74 -1.49
N LEU A 60 -9.77 -3.59 -1.37
CA LEU A 60 -9.30 -4.38 -2.50
C LEU A 60 -10.37 -5.42 -2.87
N GLN A 61 -10.62 -5.58 -4.16
CA GLN A 61 -11.64 -6.51 -4.65
C GLN A 61 -11.23 -7.96 -4.42
N ASP A 62 -12.20 -8.85 -4.21
CA ASP A 62 -11.93 -10.26 -3.89
C ASP A 62 -11.12 -10.94 -5.02
N ASP A 63 -11.45 -10.67 -6.29
CA ASP A 63 -10.69 -11.18 -7.45
C ASP A 63 -9.24 -10.68 -7.48
N PHE A 64 -9.02 -9.46 -7.00
CA PHE A 64 -7.69 -8.87 -6.88
C PHE A 64 -6.88 -9.58 -5.79
N LEU A 65 -7.49 -9.83 -4.62
CA LEU A 65 -6.86 -10.59 -3.55
C LEU A 65 -6.46 -11.99 -4.02
N ALA A 66 -7.35 -12.67 -4.75
CA ALA A 66 -7.10 -14.00 -5.29
C ALA A 66 -5.92 -14.03 -6.28
N GLN A 67 -5.76 -12.97 -7.10
CA GLN A 67 -4.69 -12.88 -8.10
C GLN A 67 -3.35 -12.41 -7.52
N HIS A 68 -3.38 -11.61 -6.45
CA HIS A 68 -2.23 -10.88 -5.95
C HIS A 68 -1.87 -11.17 -4.48
N GLY A 69 -2.46 -12.22 -3.88
CA GLY A 69 -2.20 -12.62 -2.49
C GLY A 69 -0.71 -12.69 -2.14
N ASN A 70 0.11 -13.31 -2.98
CA ASN A 70 1.57 -13.39 -2.75
C ASN A 70 2.27 -12.03 -2.60
N LEU A 71 1.76 -10.98 -3.27
CA LEU A 71 2.31 -9.62 -3.12
C LEU A 71 1.88 -9.01 -1.79
N LEU A 72 0.61 -9.20 -1.41
CA LEU A 72 0.07 -8.69 -0.15
C LEU A 72 0.71 -9.41 1.04
N ASP A 73 0.87 -10.72 0.96
CA ASP A 73 1.56 -11.54 1.96
C ASP A 73 2.99 -11.05 2.19
N TYR A 74 3.72 -10.72 1.11
CA TYR A 74 5.06 -10.16 1.20
C TYR A 74 5.09 -8.88 2.05
N PHE A 75 4.11 -7.98 1.88
CA PHE A 75 4.02 -6.76 2.69
C PHE A 75 3.53 -7.06 4.10
N TRP A 76 2.58 -7.98 4.28
CA TRP A 76 2.11 -8.39 5.61
C TRP A 76 3.23 -8.98 6.46
N GLU A 77 4.10 -9.80 5.90
CA GLU A 77 5.26 -10.37 6.59
C GLU A 77 6.20 -9.30 7.19
N GLN A 78 6.20 -8.08 6.62
CA GLN A 78 6.98 -6.95 7.12
C GLN A 78 6.43 -6.35 8.42
N SER A 79 5.18 -6.66 8.77
CA SER A 79 4.61 -6.34 10.08
C SER A 79 5.31 -7.12 11.20
N GLY A 80 6.02 -8.22 10.89
CA GLY A 80 6.67 -9.09 11.87
C GLY A 80 5.73 -10.13 12.50
N HIS A 81 4.48 -10.21 12.03
CA HIS A 81 3.48 -11.16 12.53
C HIS A 81 3.28 -12.32 11.55
N ARG A 82 2.95 -13.49 12.09
CA ARG A 82 2.77 -14.71 11.31
C ARG A 82 1.36 -14.72 10.72
N PRO A 83 1.17 -14.92 9.41
CA PRO A 83 -0.15 -14.84 8.78
C PRO A 83 -1.09 -15.88 9.37
N SER A 84 -2.15 -15.42 10.04
CA SER A 84 -3.32 -16.24 10.40
C SER A 84 -4.32 -16.33 9.24
N GLY A 85 -4.01 -15.70 8.11
CA GLY A 85 -4.92 -15.43 7.00
C GLY A 85 -5.70 -14.12 7.18
N TYR A 86 -6.03 -13.48 6.06
CA TYR A 86 -6.98 -12.36 5.94
C TYR A 86 -8.05 -12.72 4.92
N HIS A 87 -9.21 -12.08 5.03
CA HIS A 87 -10.28 -12.16 4.04
C HIS A 87 -10.43 -10.86 3.29
N GLU A 88 -10.08 -9.73 3.92
CA GLU A 88 -10.17 -8.41 3.33
C GLU A 88 -8.87 -7.65 3.50
N VAL A 89 -8.57 -6.81 2.52
CA VAL A 89 -7.46 -5.85 2.63
C VAL A 89 -7.96 -4.48 2.21
N TRP A 90 -7.77 -3.52 3.10
CA TRP A 90 -8.04 -2.11 2.84
C TRP A 90 -6.73 -1.41 2.51
N ALA A 91 -6.73 -0.66 1.42
CA ALA A 91 -5.61 0.18 1.02
C ALA A 91 -5.98 1.65 1.25
N THR A 92 -5.23 2.29 2.14
CA THR A 92 -5.32 3.72 2.41
C THR A 92 -4.11 4.41 1.82
N SER A 93 -4.31 5.51 1.08
CA SER A 93 -3.24 6.24 0.42
C SER A 93 -3.39 7.75 0.58
N SER A 94 -2.25 8.47 0.59
CA SER A 94 -2.19 9.94 0.70
C SER A 94 -0.84 10.45 0.22
N HIS A 95 -0.81 11.66 -0.32
CA HIS A 95 0.44 12.42 -0.46
C HIS A 95 0.59 13.33 0.75
N LEU A 96 1.60 13.06 1.59
CA LEU A 96 1.90 13.85 2.79
C LEU A 96 2.95 14.92 2.41
N ILE A 97 2.47 16.06 1.94
CA ILE A 97 3.32 17.11 1.34
C ILE A 97 4.38 17.60 2.32
N ASP A 98 3.99 17.84 3.59
CA ASP A 98 4.90 18.38 4.61
C ASP A 98 6.06 17.44 4.94
N SER A 99 5.90 16.15 4.62
CA SER A 99 6.91 15.10 4.84
C SER A 99 7.60 14.64 3.55
N ASN A 100 7.21 15.17 2.38
CA ASN A 100 7.67 14.76 1.04
C ASN A 100 7.59 13.24 0.80
N VAL A 101 6.46 12.64 1.16
CA VAL A 101 6.24 11.19 1.01
C VAL A 101 4.85 10.85 0.52
N PHE A 102 4.76 9.78 -0.27
CA PHE A 102 3.53 9.05 -0.48
C PHE A 102 3.37 8.00 0.61
N LEU A 103 2.19 7.97 1.23
CA LEU A 103 1.78 6.95 2.19
C LEU A 103 0.93 5.91 1.48
N ILE A 104 1.24 4.64 1.71
CA ILE A 104 0.31 3.52 1.54
C ILE A 104 0.21 2.79 2.87
N GLU A 105 -1.01 2.62 3.37
CA GLU A 105 -1.31 1.74 4.48
C GLU A 105 -2.16 0.57 3.99
N LEU A 106 -1.75 -0.65 4.34
CA LEU A 106 -2.50 -1.88 4.10
C LEU A 106 -3.01 -2.39 5.43
N SER A 107 -4.34 -2.43 5.59
CA SER A 107 -5.01 -3.00 6.75
C SER A 107 -5.61 -4.35 6.37
N TYR A 108 -5.23 -5.39 7.10
CA TYR A 108 -5.64 -6.78 6.88
C TYR A 108 -6.75 -7.13 7.88
N GLU A 109 -7.88 -7.63 7.39
CA GLU A 109 -9.06 -8.01 8.19
C GLU A 109 -9.50 -9.46 7.93
#